data_AF-A0A3Q0S3G0-F1
#
_entry.id   AF-A0A3Q0S3G0-F1
#
_cell.length_a   1.000
_cell.length_b   1.000
_cell.length_c   1.000
_cell.angle_alpha   90.00
_cell.angle_beta   90.00
_cell.angle_gamma   90.00
#
_symmetry.space_group_name_H-M   'P 1'
#
loop_
_entity.id
_entity.type
_entity.pdbx_description
1 polymer ?
#
loop_
_entity_poly.entity_id
_entity_poly.type
_entity_poly.pdbx_seq_one_letter_code
_entity_poly.pdbx_strand_id
1 'polypeptide(L)'
;LQTREVLCKRRISATEEKILDDSACAPPRPSFTEPCNNHSCPPEWLALDWSECTPSCGPGYRHRVVLCKSGESGDTLPESKCPKQGRPTSRVRCNLQRCPPPQWVMGPWGECSAKCGLGQEMRSVQCLTHTGQPSNECLDHQRPAAMQQCKSNCDLTLPVSTDNPEECKDVNTVAYCPLVLRFKFCSRPYFRQMCCKTCQGH
;
A
#
# COMPACT_ATOMS: atom_id res chain seq x y z
N LEU A 1 13.93 -36.87 38.43
CA LEU A 1 14.45 -38.14 39.00
C LEU A 1 13.26 -39.02 39.35
N GLN A 2 13.33 -40.31 39.03
CA GLN A 2 12.37 -41.31 39.50
C GLN A 2 13.07 -42.21 40.53
N THR A 3 12.35 -42.56 41.59
CA THR A 3 12.86 -43.46 42.63
C THR A 3 12.26 -44.85 42.42
N ARG A 4 13.13 -45.85 42.36
CA ARG A 4 12.78 -47.27 42.31
C ARG A 4 13.21 -47.95 43.61
N GLU A 5 12.45 -48.94 44.03
CA GLU A 5 12.79 -49.74 45.19
C GLU A 5 13.90 -50.74 44.82
N VAL A 6 15.00 -50.75 45.59
CA VAL A 6 16.12 -51.68 45.41
C VAL A 6 16.18 -52.56 46.65
N LEU A 7 15.74 -53.81 46.49
CA LEU A 7 15.65 -54.81 47.56
C LEU A 7 16.76 -55.86 47.41
N CYS A 8 17.48 -56.14 48.49
CA CYS A 8 18.35 -57.31 48.55
C CYS A 8 17.50 -58.57 48.57
N LYS A 9 17.64 -59.43 47.57
CA LYS A 9 16.87 -60.68 47.45
C LYS A 9 17.79 -61.88 47.34
N ARG A 10 17.44 -62.96 48.04
CA ARG A 10 18.09 -64.27 47.91
C ARG A 10 17.11 -65.27 47.31
N ARG A 11 17.53 -65.92 46.23
CA ARG A 11 16.76 -66.99 45.59
C ARG A 11 16.86 -68.27 46.43
N ILE A 12 15.71 -68.78 46.89
CA ILE A 12 15.61 -69.98 47.72
C ILE A 12 15.32 -71.21 46.85
N SER A 13 14.50 -71.05 45.81
CA SER A 13 14.19 -72.12 44.85
C SER A 13 14.02 -71.57 43.43
N ALA A 14 13.61 -72.41 42.48
CA ALA A 14 13.35 -71.95 41.11
C ALA A 14 12.28 -70.84 41.06
N THR A 15 11.34 -70.83 42.02
CA THR A 15 10.18 -69.93 42.06
C THR A 15 10.07 -69.08 43.34
N GLU A 16 10.85 -69.39 44.39
CA GLU A 16 10.80 -68.64 45.66
C GLU A 16 12.01 -67.74 45.86
N GLU A 17 11.74 -66.47 46.19
CA GLU A 17 12.71 -65.44 46.55
C GLU A 17 12.39 -64.87 47.92
N LYS A 18 13.42 -64.60 48.73
CA LYS A 18 13.27 -63.93 50.04
C LYS A 18 13.99 -62.59 50.03
N ILE A 19 13.28 -61.55 50.45
CA ILE A 19 13.83 -60.21 50.70
C ILE A 19 14.64 -60.26 52.00
N LEU A 20 15.85 -59.73 51.95
CA LEU A 20 16.81 -59.65 53.06
C LEU A 20 17.14 -58.19 53.38
N ASP A 21 17.81 -58.00 54.51
CA ASP A 21 18.41 -56.71 54.84
C ASP A 21 19.52 -56.34 53.84
N ASP A 22 19.68 -55.03 53.60
CA ASP A 22 20.62 -54.52 52.59
C ASP A 22 22.08 -54.89 52.88
N SER A 23 22.45 -55.07 54.15
CA SER A 23 23.79 -55.50 54.55
C SER A 23 24.17 -56.91 54.09
N ALA A 24 23.18 -57.73 53.72
CA ALA A 24 23.40 -59.08 53.22
C ALA A 24 23.84 -59.13 51.74
N CYS A 25 23.72 -58.01 51.01
CA CYS A 25 24.17 -57.88 49.62
C CYS A 25 25.54 -57.18 49.56
N ALA A 26 26.45 -57.70 48.74
CA ALA A 26 27.78 -57.11 48.56
C ALA A 26 27.71 -55.78 47.76
N PRO A 27 28.53 -54.76 48.11
CA PRO A 27 28.60 -53.51 47.36
C PRO A 27 29.27 -53.71 45.97
N PRO A 28 28.94 -52.87 44.97
CA PRO A 28 28.14 -51.65 45.06
C PRO A 28 26.63 -51.89 44.92
N ARG A 29 25.85 -51.22 45.79
CA ARG A 29 24.39 -51.19 45.70
C ARG A 29 23.97 -50.45 44.42
N PRO A 30 23.02 -50.97 43.62
CA PRO A 30 22.45 -50.24 42.49
C PRO A 30 21.82 -48.93 42.94
N SER A 31 21.88 -47.88 42.10
CA SER A 31 21.19 -46.63 42.40
C SER A 31 19.68 -46.86 42.47
N PHE A 32 19.07 -46.38 43.56
CA PHE A 32 17.62 -46.35 43.76
C PHE A 32 16.99 -45.14 43.03
N THR A 33 17.81 -44.21 42.55
CA THR A 33 17.41 -43.08 41.71
C THR A 33 17.85 -43.31 40.28
N GLU A 34 16.93 -43.05 39.36
CA GLU A 34 17.20 -42.96 37.92
C GLU A 34 16.78 -41.58 37.39
N PRO A 35 17.46 -41.03 36.36
CA PRO A 35 17.00 -39.83 35.68
C PRO A 35 15.66 -40.13 34.99
N CYS A 36 14.63 -39.34 35.30
CA CYS A 36 13.39 -39.32 34.52
C CYS A 36 13.46 -38.20 33.48
N ASN A 37 12.65 -38.28 32.44
CA ASN A 37 12.67 -37.37 31.28
C ASN A 37 14.02 -37.39 30.53
N ASN A 38 14.63 -38.57 30.38
CA ASN A 38 15.86 -38.74 29.61
C ASN A 38 15.66 -38.60 28.09
N HIS A 39 14.43 -38.36 27.64
CA HIS A 39 14.10 -38.04 26.27
C HIS A 39 13.90 -36.53 26.14
N SER A 40 14.64 -35.93 25.22
CA SER A 40 14.40 -34.56 24.78
C SER A 40 12.93 -34.37 24.40
N CYS A 41 12.30 -33.34 24.96
CA CYS A 41 10.95 -32.97 24.56
C CYS A 41 10.96 -32.68 23.05
N PRO A 42 10.13 -33.38 22.24
CA PRO A 42 10.12 -33.16 20.81
C PRO A 42 9.70 -31.72 20.50
N PRO A 43 10.19 -31.14 19.41
CA PRO A 43 9.82 -29.79 19.01
C PRO A 43 8.36 -29.75 18.52
N GLU A 44 7.66 -28.68 18.86
CA GLU A 44 6.22 -28.53 18.59
C GLU A 44 5.91 -27.29 17.76
N TRP A 45 4.81 -27.35 17.02
CA TRP A 45 4.32 -26.20 16.27
C TRP A 45 3.55 -25.25 17.17
N LEU A 46 3.99 -23.99 17.21
CA LEU A 46 3.27 -22.89 17.82
C LEU A 46 2.66 -22.01 16.74
N ALA A 47 1.33 -21.95 16.69
CA ALA A 47 0.61 -21.01 15.84
C ALA A 47 0.30 -19.74 16.63
N LEU A 48 0.80 -18.59 16.16
CA LEU A 48 0.45 -17.30 16.74
C LEU A 48 -0.97 -16.87 16.30
N ASP A 49 -1.39 -15.72 16.82
CA ASP A 49 -2.66 -15.11 16.49
C ASP A 49 -2.78 -14.79 14.99
N TRP A 50 -4.02 -14.78 14.54
CA TRP A 50 -4.35 -14.37 13.18
C TRP A 50 -4.21 -12.85 13.03
N SER A 51 -3.66 -12.44 11.89
CA SER A 51 -3.75 -11.09 11.40
C SER A 51 -5.21 -10.72 11.12
N GLU A 52 -5.44 -9.42 10.93
CA GLU A 52 -6.66 -8.94 10.32
C GLU A 52 -6.82 -9.49 8.89
N CYS A 53 -8.07 -9.57 8.43
CA CYS A 53 -8.39 -9.94 7.06
C CYS A 53 -7.95 -8.82 6.11
N THR A 54 -7.26 -9.19 5.04
CA THR A 54 -6.85 -8.26 3.99
C THR A 54 -7.43 -8.69 2.64
N PRO A 55 -8.15 -7.82 1.93
CA PRO A 55 -8.57 -6.46 2.32
C PRO A 55 -9.55 -6.44 3.51
N SER A 56 -9.73 -5.27 4.14
CA SER A 56 -10.61 -5.07 5.30
C SER A 56 -12.12 -5.07 4.96
N CYS A 57 -12.47 -5.43 3.73
CA CYS A 57 -13.81 -5.64 3.23
C CYS A 57 -13.78 -6.73 2.15
N GLY A 58 -14.92 -7.37 1.89
CA GLY A 58 -15.07 -8.37 0.84
C GLY A 58 -14.23 -9.63 1.06
N PRO A 59 -13.97 -10.40 -0.01
CA PRO A 59 -13.19 -11.64 0.06
C PRO A 59 -11.69 -11.33 0.19
N GLY A 60 -11.05 -12.01 1.14
CA GLY A 60 -9.64 -11.80 1.45
C GLY A 60 -9.00 -12.99 2.16
N TYR A 61 -7.84 -12.74 2.75
CA TYR A 61 -7.12 -13.71 3.55
C TYR A 61 -6.64 -13.10 4.85
N ARG A 62 -6.58 -13.94 5.89
CA ARG A 62 -5.83 -13.65 7.11
C ARG A 62 -4.67 -14.62 7.23
N HIS A 63 -3.60 -14.14 7.81
CA HIS A 63 -2.33 -14.84 7.92
C HIS A 63 -1.97 -15.01 9.39
N ARG A 64 -1.24 -16.05 9.73
CA ARG A 64 -0.61 -16.17 11.06
C ARG A 64 0.77 -16.74 10.91
N VAL A 65 1.63 -16.42 11.87
CA VAL A 65 2.97 -16.99 11.94
C VAL A 65 2.88 -18.35 12.61
N VAL A 66 3.55 -19.34 12.02
CA VAL A 66 3.65 -20.69 12.55
C VAL A 66 5.13 -20.97 12.81
N LEU A 67 5.49 -21.14 14.08
CA LEU A 67 6.87 -21.30 14.54
C LEU A 67 7.08 -22.74 15.00
N CYS A 68 8.28 -23.28 14.74
CA CYS A 68 8.73 -24.50 15.38
C CYS A 68 9.40 -24.13 16.71
N LYS A 69 8.94 -24.69 17.83
CA LYS A 69 9.45 -24.39 19.16
C LYS A 69 10.14 -25.60 19.77
N SER A 70 11.33 -25.38 20.35
CA SER A 70 12.04 -26.39 21.13
C SER A 70 11.21 -26.76 22.36
N GLY A 71 10.95 -28.05 22.57
CA GLY A 71 10.28 -28.52 23.78
C GLY A 71 11.15 -28.40 25.03
N GLU A 72 12.47 -28.25 24.87
CA GLU A 72 13.42 -28.13 25.99
C GLU A 72 13.66 -26.68 26.41
N SER A 73 13.95 -25.80 25.44
CA SER A 73 14.37 -24.41 25.70
C SER A 73 13.30 -23.37 25.37
N GLY A 74 12.24 -23.74 24.63
CA GLY A 74 11.26 -22.78 24.11
C GLY A 74 11.78 -21.91 22.96
N ASP A 75 13.01 -22.15 22.49
CA ASP A 75 13.61 -21.40 21.38
C ASP A 75 12.90 -21.68 20.05
N THR A 76 12.95 -20.69 19.17
CA THR A 76 12.44 -20.85 17.81
C THR A 76 13.47 -21.61 16.98
N LEU A 77 13.08 -22.78 16.49
CA LEU A 77 13.89 -23.66 15.66
C LEU A 77 13.54 -23.51 14.18
N PRO A 78 14.42 -23.97 13.27
CA PRO A 78 14.07 -24.12 11.86
C PRO A 78 12.88 -25.04 11.67
N GLU A 79 12.00 -24.72 10.71
CA GLU A 79 10.79 -25.50 10.42
C GLU A 79 11.05 -26.99 10.15
N SER A 80 12.23 -27.33 9.63
CA SER A 80 12.65 -28.72 9.35
C SER A 80 12.80 -29.59 10.60
N LYS A 81 12.90 -28.98 11.78
CA LYS A 81 13.00 -29.70 13.06
C LYS A 81 11.65 -30.18 13.58
N CYS A 82 10.55 -29.52 13.20
CA CYS A 82 9.22 -29.94 13.57
C CYS A 82 8.64 -30.93 12.55
N PRO A 83 7.76 -31.86 12.98
CA PRO A 83 7.12 -32.81 12.08
C PRO A 83 6.24 -32.08 11.07
N LYS A 84 6.33 -32.42 9.78
CA LYS A 84 5.44 -31.81 8.76
C LYS A 84 3.96 -32.14 9.00
N GLN A 85 3.70 -33.33 9.53
CA GLN A 85 2.38 -33.76 10.01
C GLN A 85 1.94 -32.87 11.18
N GLY A 86 0.73 -32.33 11.11
CA GLY A 86 0.19 -31.47 12.16
C GLY A 86 0.63 -30.01 12.11
N ARG A 87 1.40 -29.58 11.08
CA ARG A 87 1.72 -28.16 10.88
C ARG A 87 0.41 -27.35 10.71
N PRO A 88 0.13 -26.36 11.57
CA PRO A 88 -1.05 -25.51 11.43
C PRO A 88 -1.03 -24.69 10.14
N THR A 89 -2.21 -24.41 9.58
CA THR A 89 -2.34 -23.55 8.39
C THR A 89 -1.88 -22.12 8.70
N SER A 90 -1.02 -21.54 7.87
CA SER A 90 -0.56 -20.15 8.02
C SER A 90 -1.46 -19.13 7.32
N ARG A 91 -2.39 -19.60 6.47
CA ARG A 91 -3.27 -18.75 5.66
C ARG A 91 -4.68 -19.34 5.58
N VAL A 92 -5.69 -18.52 5.84
CA VAL A 92 -7.11 -18.91 5.77
C VAL A 92 -7.90 -17.82 5.04
N ARG A 93 -8.93 -18.22 4.28
CA ARG A 93 -9.87 -17.29 3.62
C ARG A 93 -10.76 -16.61 4.64
N CYS A 94 -11.05 -15.35 4.40
CA CYS A 94 -12.05 -14.57 5.13
C CYS A 94 -12.94 -13.84 4.13
N ASN A 95 -14.18 -13.56 4.52
CA ASN A 95 -15.12 -12.80 3.72
C ASN A 95 -15.84 -11.81 4.64
N LEU A 96 -15.50 -10.53 4.50
CA LEU A 96 -16.05 -9.44 5.29
C LEU A 96 -17.25 -8.82 4.57
N GLN A 97 -17.78 -7.73 5.13
CA GLN A 97 -18.82 -6.94 4.49
C GLN A 97 -18.38 -6.44 3.11
N ARG A 98 -19.31 -6.26 2.18
CA ARG A 98 -18.99 -5.78 0.83
C ARG A 98 -18.16 -4.49 0.91
N CYS A 99 -17.18 -4.39 0.02
CA CYS A 99 -16.40 -3.17 -0.09
C CYS A 99 -17.27 -2.00 -0.53
N PRO A 100 -16.99 -0.78 -0.04
CA PRO A 100 -17.62 0.42 -0.57
C PRO A 100 -17.43 0.48 -2.09
N PRO A 101 -18.46 0.86 -2.85
CA PRO A 101 -18.35 1.00 -4.29
C PRO A 101 -17.36 2.11 -4.64
N PRO A 102 -16.72 2.07 -5.83
CA PRO A 102 -15.88 3.16 -6.31
C PRO A 102 -16.66 4.48 -6.42
N GLN A 103 -15.97 5.58 -6.17
CA GLN A 103 -16.56 6.92 -6.17
C GLN A 103 -15.73 7.90 -7.00
N TRP A 104 -16.41 8.90 -7.55
CA TRP A 104 -15.75 10.01 -8.23
C TRP A 104 -15.07 10.92 -7.21
N VAL A 105 -13.76 11.06 -7.35
CA VAL A 105 -12.93 11.96 -6.54
C VAL A 105 -12.48 13.13 -7.41
N MET A 106 -12.67 14.35 -6.89
CA MET A 106 -12.35 15.60 -7.57
C MET A 106 -11.09 16.20 -6.95
N GLY A 107 -10.13 16.60 -7.79
CA GLY A 107 -9.03 17.44 -7.38
C GLY A 107 -9.43 18.92 -7.27
N PRO A 108 -8.51 19.77 -6.80
CA PRO A 108 -8.70 21.22 -6.85
C PRO A 108 -8.80 21.71 -8.30
N TRP A 109 -9.50 22.83 -8.49
CA TRP A 109 -9.46 23.56 -9.76
C TRP A 109 -8.05 24.12 -10.00
N GLY A 110 -7.58 23.97 -11.24
CA GLY A 110 -6.36 24.64 -11.70
C GLY A 110 -6.57 26.15 -11.89
N GLU A 111 -5.52 26.85 -12.31
CA GLU A 111 -5.64 28.27 -12.61
C GLU A 111 -6.60 28.53 -13.78
N CYS A 112 -7.25 29.68 -13.74
CA CYS A 112 -8.05 30.17 -14.85
C CYS A 112 -7.17 30.39 -16.08
N SER A 113 -7.60 29.88 -17.24
CA SER A 113 -6.85 30.03 -18.50
C SER A 113 -6.68 31.49 -18.93
N ALA A 114 -7.59 32.37 -18.50
CA ALA A 114 -7.53 33.79 -18.76
C ALA A 114 -6.88 34.54 -17.58
N LYS A 115 -5.87 35.36 -17.86
CA LYS A 115 -5.24 36.25 -16.87
C LYS A 115 -6.15 37.41 -16.48
N CYS A 116 -7.10 37.77 -17.33
CA CYS A 116 -8.14 38.75 -17.04
C CYS A 116 -9.46 38.36 -17.77
N GLY A 117 -10.62 38.63 -17.18
CA GLY A 117 -11.91 38.37 -17.81
C GLY A 117 -12.39 36.91 -17.69
N LEU A 118 -13.11 36.42 -18.71
CA LEU A 118 -13.65 35.06 -18.71
C LEU A 118 -12.64 34.05 -19.25
N GLY A 119 -12.49 32.93 -18.55
CA GLY A 119 -11.65 31.82 -18.96
C GLY A 119 -12.27 30.47 -18.61
N GLN A 120 -11.45 29.43 -18.71
CA GLN A 120 -11.79 28.07 -18.29
C GLN A 120 -10.74 27.55 -17.32
N GLU A 121 -11.19 26.80 -16.33
CA GLU A 121 -10.32 26.08 -15.41
C GLU A 121 -10.63 24.59 -15.50
N MET A 122 -9.61 23.77 -15.27
CA MET A 122 -9.70 22.31 -15.34
C MET A 122 -9.30 21.71 -13.99
N ARG A 123 -9.96 20.62 -13.60
CA ARG A 123 -9.61 19.82 -12.42
C ARG A 123 -9.47 18.35 -12.79
N SER A 124 -8.77 17.59 -11.95
CA SER A 124 -8.77 16.14 -12.06
C SER A 124 -10.10 15.57 -11.57
N VAL A 125 -10.64 14.63 -12.33
CA VAL A 125 -11.83 13.85 -11.95
C VAL A 125 -11.50 12.39 -12.23
N GLN A 126 -11.34 11.62 -11.16
CA GLN A 126 -10.95 10.21 -11.24
C GLN A 126 -11.96 9.35 -10.51
N CYS A 127 -12.30 8.20 -11.07
CA CYS A 127 -13.07 7.18 -10.39
C CYS A 127 -12.09 6.32 -9.57
N LEU A 128 -12.21 6.36 -8.24
CA LEU A 128 -11.31 5.66 -7.34
C LEU A 128 -12.08 4.62 -6.51
N THR A 129 -11.46 3.46 -6.32
CA THR A 129 -11.90 2.45 -5.36
C THR A 129 -11.70 2.94 -3.91
N HIS A 130 -12.25 2.20 -2.94
CA HIS A 130 -12.04 2.49 -1.52
C HIS A 130 -10.57 2.43 -1.06
N THR A 131 -9.68 1.79 -1.84
CA THR A 131 -8.22 1.77 -1.60
C THR A 131 -7.46 2.87 -2.34
N GLY A 132 -8.16 3.74 -3.09
CA GLY A 132 -7.56 4.81 -3.87
C GLY A 132 -7.01 4.38 -5.24
N GLN A 133 -7.25 3.14 -5.67
CA GLN A 133 -6.86 2.68 -7.00
C GLN A 133 -7.87 3.13 -8.07
N PRO A 134 -7.42 3.47 -9.29
CA PRO A 134 -8.31 3.85 -10.39
C PRO A 134 -9.26 2.71 -10.78
N SER A 135 -10.52 3.04 -11.03
CA SER A 135 -11.58 2.11 -11.44
C SER A 135 -12.43 2.70 -12.56
N ASN A 136 -13.18 1.85 -13.27
CA ASN A 136 -14.19 2.23 -14.28
C ASN A 136 -15.61 1.88 -13.84
N GLU A 137 -15.81 1.49 -12.57
CA GLU A 137 -17.11 1.04 -12.05
C GLU A 137 -17.98 2.19 -11.53
N CYS A 138 -17.48 3.43 -11.54
CA CYS A 138 -18.28 4.59 -11.16
C CYS A 138 -19.38 4.86 -12.19
N LEU A 139 -20.52 5.35 -11.72
CA LEU A 139 -21.65 5.68 -12.57
C LEU A 139 -21.39 6.98 -13.33
N ASP A 140 -21.49 6.94 -14.67
CA ASP A 140 -21.19 8.09 -15.53
C ASP A 140 -22.08 9.31 -15.27
N HIS A 141 -23.35 9.11 -14.90
CA HIS A 141 -24.27 10.21 -14.60
C HIS A 141 -23.88 10.98 -13.32
N GLN A 142 -23.04 10.38 -12.46
CA GLN A 142 -22.52 11.03 -11.26
C GLN A 142 -21.16 11.71 -11.51
N ARG A 143 -20.63 11.63 -12.74
CA ARG A 143 -19.31 12.17 -13.07
C ARG A 143 -19.32 13.69 -12.97
N PRO A 144 -18.53 14.27 -12.05
CA PRO A 144 -18.44 15.72 -11.93
C PRO A 144 -17.79 16.37 -13.16
N ALA A 145 -18.12 17.63 -13.43
CA ALA A 145 -17.49 18.39 -14.51
C ALA A 145 -15.98 18.51 -14.28
N ALA A 146 -15.18 18.14 -15.28
CA ALA A 146 -13.72 18.30 -15.24
C ALA A 146 -13.27 19.70 -15.68
N MET A 147 -14.17 20.47 -16.30
CA MET A 147 -13.90 21.81 -16.82
C MET A 147 -15.07 22.72 -16.46
N GLN A 148 -14.77 23.94 -16.01
CA GLN A 148 -15.79 24.97 -15.76
C GLN A 148 -15.31 26.36 -16.21
N GLN A 149 -16.25 27.30 -16.27
CA GLN A 149 -15.93 28.71 -16.54
C GLN A 149 -15.43 29.38 -15.26
N CYS A 150 -14.41 30.22 -15.41
CA CYS A 150 -13.83 31.04 -14.35
C CYS A 150 -13.80 32.51 -14.79
N LYS A 151 -13.77 33.42 -13.81
CA LYS A 151 -13.62 34.86 -14.06
C LYS A 151 -12.44 35.38 -13.25
N SER A 152 -11.38 35.80 -13.95
CA SER A 152 -10.23 36.48 -13.33
C SER A 152 -10.51 37.98 -13.25
N ASN A 153 -10.16 38.57 -12.10
CA ASN A 153 -10.37 39.99 -11.88
C ASN A 153 -9.36 40.78 -12.74
N CYS A 154 -9.87 41.73 -13.52
CA CYS A 154 -9.03 42.65 -14.26
C CYS A 154 -8.63 43.77 -13.31
N ASP A 155 -7.46 43.68 -12.68
CA ASP A 155 -6.91 44.85 -12.00
C ASP A 155 -6.35 45.80 -13.07
N LEU A 156 -7.11 46.84 -13.38
CA LEU A 156 -6.74 47.89 -14.34
C LEU A 156 -5.60 48.78 -13.81
N THR A 157 -5.02 48.48 -12.65
CA THR A 157 -3.97 49.28 -12.00
C THR A 157 -2.56 48.69 -12.07
N LEU A 158 -2.33 47.58 -12.77
CA LEU A 158 -0.97 47.25 -13.20
C LEU A 158 -0.61 48.09 -14.43
N PRO A 159 0.54 48.80 -14.41
CA PRO A 159 0.90 49.74 -15.45
C PRO A 159 0.99 48.98 -16.76
N VAL A 160 0.08 49.32 -17.68
CA VAL A 160 0.40 49.30 -19.10
C VAL A 160 1.80 49.86 -19.19
N SER A 161 2.76 49.07 -19.67
CA SER A 161 4.04 49.60 -20.08
C SER A 161 3.71 50.73 -21.03
N THR A 162 3.82 51.96 -20.53
CA THR A 162 3.79 53.18 -21.32
C THR A 162 5.06 53.18 -22.14
N ASP A 163 5.16 52.25 -23.09
CA ASP A 163 5.99 52.45 -24.26
C ASP A 163 5.19 53.38 -25.15
N ASN A 164 5.51 54.66 -25.00
CA ASN A 164 5.36 55.75 -25.95
C ASN A 164 4.23 55.65 -27.00
N PRO A 165 3.21 56.53 -26.94
CA PRO A 165 2.19 56.69 -27.98
C PRO A 165 2.69 57.18 -29.36
N GLU A 166 3.98 57.19 -29.67
CA GLU A 166 4.51 57.86 -30.87
C GLU A 166 5.40 57.02 -31.82
N GLU A 167 5.44 55.70 -31.71
CA GLU A 167 6.02 54.89 -32.80
C GLU A 167 5.07 53.77 -33.26
N CYS A 168 4.16 54.14 -34.16
CA CYS A 168 3.51 53.24 -35.11
C CYS A 168 4.57 52.32 -35.79
N LYS A 169 4.50 51.01 -35.54
CA LYS A 169 5.41 49.97 -36.10
C LYS A 169 4.61 48.89 -36.81
N ASP A 170 5.19 48.33 -37.88
CA ASP A 170 4.58 47.23 -38.62
C ASP A 170 4.76 45.91 -37.86
N VAL A 171 3.64 45.24 -37.58
CA VAL A 171 3.58 43.95 -36.89
C VAL A 171 3.57 42.83 -37.92
N ASN A 172 4.75 42.54 -38.49
CA ASN A 172 4.95 41.54 -39.55
C ASN A 172 4.75 40.08 -39.10
N THR A 173 4.49 39.84 -37.82
CA THR A 173 4.21 38.50 -37.26
C THR A 173 2.77 38.04 -37.52
N VAL A 174 1.83 38.97 -37.73
CA VAL A 174 0.39 38.66 -37.91
C VAL A 174 -0.04 38.86 -39.36
N ALA A 175 0.58 39.78 -40.10
CA ALA A 175 0.36 39.98 -41.53
C ALA A 175 1.68 40.40 -42.21
N TYR A 176 2.02 39.82 -43.36
CA TYR A 176 3.16 40.29 -44.15
C TYR A 176 2.77 41.60 -44.84
N CYS A 177 3.11 42.73 -44.20
CA CYS A 177 2.66 44.06 -44.56
C CYS A 177 2.92 44.48 -46.02
N PRO A 178 4.02 44.05 -46.68
CA PRO A 178 4.19 44.32 -48.11
C PRO A 178 3.07 43.74 -49.00
N LEU A 179 2.46 42.62 -48.63
CA LEU A 179 1.31 42.06 -49.36
C LEU A 179 0.02 42.83 -49.07
N VAL A 180 -0.14 43.35 -47.85
CA VAL A 180 -1.28 44.19 -47.46
C VAL A 180 -1.35 45.44 -48.34
N LEU A 181 -0.21 46.09 -48.59
CA LEU A 181 -0.13 47.23 -49.52
C LEU A 181 -0.42 46.80 -50.97
N ARG A 182 0.25 45.73 -51.44
CA ARG A 182 0.12 45.24 -52.81
C ARG A 182 -1.32 44.86 -53.19
N PHE A 183 -2.07 44.28 -52.27
CA PHE A 183 -3.46 43.89 -52.48
C PHE A 183 -4.49 44.95 -52.02
N LYS A 184 -4.06 46.18 -51.71
CA LYS A 184 -4.90 47.32 -51.30
C LYS A 184 -5.77 47.05 -50.06
N PHE A 185 -5.27 46.27 -49.12
CA PHE A 185 -5.96 45.99 -47.85
C PHE A 185 -5.77 47.07 -46.79
N CYS A 186 -4.96 48.11 -47.05
CA CYS A 186 -4.78 49.28 -46.17
C CYS A 186 -6.07 50.06 -45.86
N SER A 187 -7.11 49.92 -46.70
CA SER A 187 -8.45 50.48 -46.45
C SER A 187 -9.18 49.82 -45.27
N ARG A 188 -8.74 48.62 -44.84
CA ARG A 188 -9.36 47.90 -43.74
C ARG A 188 -8.69 48.26 -42.41
N PRO A 189 -9.47 48.63 -41.38
CA PRO A 189 -8.94 49.12 -40.11
C PRO A 189 -8.02 48.11 -39.41
N TYR A 190 -8.34 46.81 -39.50
CA TYR A 190 -7.51 45.74 -38.97
C TYR A 190 -6.09 45.72 -39.57
N PHE A 191 -5.99 45.76 -40.90
CA PHE A 191 -4.71 45.74 -41.59
C PHE A 191 -3.95 47.06 -41.43
N ARG A 192 -4.66 48.19 -41.36
CA ARG A 192 -4.07 49.50 -41.10
C ARG A 192 -3.46 49.61 -39.70
N GLN A 193 -4.06 48.95 -38.72
CA GLN A 193 -3.54 48.91 -37.35
C GLN A 193 -2.30 48.03 -37.23
N MET A 194 -2.28 46.90 -37.95
CA MET A 194 -1.13 45.97 -37.94
C MET A 194 0.04 46.42 -38.83
N CYS A 195 -0.25 47.07 -39.95
CA CYS A 195 0.74 47.50 -40.95
C CYS A 195 0.78 49.03 -41.04
N CYS A 196 0.91 49.66 -39.88
CA CYS A 196 0.74 51.08 -39.71
C CYS A 196 1.77 51.93 -40.47
N LYS A 197 3.06 51.54 -40.53
CA LYS A 197 4.06 52.21 -41.37
C LYS A 197 3.86 51.91 -42.85
N THR A 198 3.57 50.65 -43.19
CA THR A 198 3.39 50.23 -44.58
C THR A 198 2.16 50.88 -45.25
N CYS A 199 1.10 51.16 -44.48
CA CYS A 199 -0.12 51.82 -44.97
C CYS A 199 -0.15 53.34 -44.74
N GLN A 200 0.98 53.95 -44.36
CA GLN A 200 1.06 55.39 -44.10
C GLN A 200 1.05 56.16 -45.44
N GLY A 201 -0.12 56.65 -45.85
CA GLY A 201 -0.31 57.46 -47.08
C GLY A 201 -1.14 56.81 -48.21
N HIS A 202 -1.80 55.68 -47.94
CA HIS A 202 -2.71 54.97 -48.86
C HIS A 202 -4.07 54.71 -48.21
#